data_AF-A0A9D1S8X7-F1
#
_entry.id   AF-A0A9D1S8X7-F1
#
_cell.length_a   1.000
_cell.length_b   1.000
_cell.length_c   1.000
_cell.angle_alpha   90.00
_cell.angle_beta   90.00
_cell.angle_gamma   90.00
#
_symmetry.space_group_name_H-M   'P 1'
#
loop_
_entity.id
_entity.type
_entity.pdbx_description
1 polymer ?
#
loop_
_entity_poly.entity_id
_entity_poly.type
_entity_poly.pdbx_seq_one_letter_code
_entity_poly.pdbx_strand_id
1 'polypeptide(L)'
;MLTIDEIKNISFRKANRGGGYHPDDVDSFIDDVVATFEQMKREKSDLIRKMDILANRIEKYRADEEIVRNALISSQRISDETIKDANEKAEGIIKDAEARAQLMVMDANKAVLAKKDEMLKLEKDAADLRDAVLAMYKKHIEVISELPTQQDVEELNEKLYDSKEEETAPVEQEAETASEELLTDVQPSEVEFEGEVITEASENEMEGNNEVQE
;
A
#
# COMPACT_ATOMS: atom_id res chain seq x y z
N MET A 1 -2.71 -64.02 -57.22
CA MET A 1 -4.11 -63.60 -57.37
C MET A 1 -4.32 -63.24 -58.82
N LEU A 2 -5.44 -63.63 -59.42
CA LEU A 2 -5.79 -63.23 -60.77
C LEU A 2 -6.08 -61.72 -60.82
N THR A 3 -5.61 -61.04 -61.86
CA THR A 3 -5.95 -59.64 -62.13
C THR A 3 -7.27 -59.55 -62.90
N ILE A 4 -7.90 -58.38 -62.88
CA ILE A 4 -9.14 -58.14 -63.65
C ILE A 4 -8.90 -58.43 -65.14
N ASP A 5 -7.74 -58.05 -65.66
CA ASP A 5 -7.38 -58.24 -67.07
C ASP A 5 -7.12 -59.72 -67.40
N GLU A 6 -6.63 -60.51 -66.45
CA GLU A 6 -6.49 -61.96 -66.58
C GLU A 6 -7.84 -62.68 -66.56
N ILE A 7 -8.82 -62.18 -65.79
CA ILE A 7 -10.18 -62.74 -65.75
C ILE A 7 -10.92 -62.42 -67.05
N LYS A 8 -10.77 -61.21 -67.59
CA LYS A 8 -11.41 -60.78 -68.85
C LYS A 8 -10.91 -61.55 -70.09
N ASN A 9 -9.64 -61.97 -70.09
CA ASN A 9 -9.02 -62.61 -71.25
C ASN A 9 -8.85 -64.14 -71.10
N ILE A 10 -9.51 -64.76 -70.11
CA ILE A 10 -9.42 -66.20 -69.91
C ILE A 10 -10.14 -66.93 -71.05
N SER A 11 -9.53 -68.01 -71.56
CA SER A 11 -10.15 -68.86 -72.59
C SER A 11 -10.27 -70.29 -72.10
N PHE A 12 -11.44 -70.89 -72.33
CA PHE A 12 -11.73 -72.26 -71.93
C PHE A 12 -11.66 -73.21 -73.12
N ARG A 13 -11.17 -74.44 -72.89
CA ARG A 13 -11.13 -75.47 -73.94
C ARG A 13 -12.56 -75.95 -74.26
N LYS A 14 -12.88 -76.11 -75.54
CA LYS A 14 -14.17 -76.62 -76.00
C LYS A 14 -14.39 -78.07 -75.55
N ALA A 15 -15.57 -78.39 -75.02
CA ALA A 15 -15.91 -79.74 -74.58
C ALA A 15 -16.18 -80.67 -75.79
N ASN A 16 -15.54 -81.84 -75.84
CA ASN A 16 -15.60 -82.76 -76.99
C ASN A 16 -16.85 -83.66 -77.03
N ARG A 17 -17.78 -83.55 -76.07
CA ARG A 17 -18.86 -84.54 -75.91
C ARG A 17 -20.12 -83.98 -75.23
N GLY A 18 -20.88 -83.15 -75.94
CA GLY A 18 -22.32 -82.86 -75.74
C GLY A 18 -22.84 -82.32 -74.39
N GLY A 19 -22.03 -82.21 -73.34
CA GLY A 19 -22.47 -81.85 -71.98
C GLY A 19 -21.56 -80.84 -71.26
N GLY A 20 -21.03 -79.86 -72.00
CA GLY A 20 -20.26 -78.74 -71.42
C GLY A 20 -21.14 -77.51 -71.13
N TYR A 21 -20.60 -76.55 -70.40
CA TYR A 21 -21.27 -75.25 -70.19
C TYR A 21 -21.47 -74.49 -71.51
N HIS A 22 -22.56 -73.75 -71.60
CA HIS A 22 -22.82 -72.90 -72.76
C HIS A 22 -21.86 -71.71 -72.76
N PRO A 23 -21.16 -71.41 -73.88
CA PRO A 23 -20.23 -70.28 -73.95
C PRO A 23 -20.87 -68.96 -73.49
N ASP A 24 -22.06 -68.64 -73.97
CA ASP A 24 -22.77 -67.39 -73.62
C ASP A 24 -23.06 -67.26 -72.11
N ASP A 25 -23.43 -68.35 -71.43
CA ASP A 25 -23.68 -68.33 -69.98
C ASP A 25 -22.38 -68.14 -69.19
N VAL A 26 -21.28 -68.72 -69.69
CA VAL A 26 -19.94 -68.58 -69.09
C VAL A 26 -19.44 -67.15 -69.26
N ASP A 27 -19.61 -66.56 -70.44
CA ASP A 27 -19.20 -65.18 -70.72
C ASP A 27 -20.00 -64.18 -69.87
N SER A 28 -21.33 -64.36 -69.74
CA SER A 28 -22.16 -63.55 -68.85
C SER A 28 -21.73 -63.66 -67.38
N PHE A 29 -21.35 -64.85 -66.93
CA PHE A 29 -20.85 -65.04 -65.56
C PHE A 29 -19.47 -64.38 -65.36
N ILE A 30 -18.59 -64.40 -66.36
CA ILE A 30 -17.30 -63.71 -66.30
C ILE A 30 -17.51 -62.20 -66.17
N ASP A 31 -18.45 -61.62 -66.91
CA ASP A 31 -18.79 -60.19 -66.82
C ASP A 31 -19.28 -59.82 -65.41
N ASP A 32 -20.16 -60.63 -64.81
CA ASP A 32 -20.65 -60.43 -63.44
C ASP A 32 -19.53 -60.56 -62.40
N VAL A 33 -18.64 -61.54 -62.55
CA VAL A 33 -17.47 -61.72 -61.67
C VAL A 33 -16.52 -60.54 -61.78
N VAL A 34 -16.27 -60.05 -63.00
CA VAL A 34 -15.45 -58.87 -63.26
C VAL A 34 -16.05 -57.65 -62.58
N ALA A 35 -17.35 -57.39 -62.76
CA ALA A 35 -18.04 -56.24 -62.15
C ALA A 35 -17.97 -56.30 -60.62
N THR A 36 -18.24 -57.47 -60.05
CA THR A 36 -18.20 -57.69 -58.59
C THR A 36 -16.78 -57.53 -58.04
N PHE A 37 -15.76 -58.02 -58.75
CA PHE A 37 -14.37 -57.89 -58.33
C PHE A 37 -13.86 -56.45 -58.44
N GLU A 38 -14.26 -55.71 -59.47
CA GLU A 38 -14.01 -54.27 -59.59
C GLU A 38 -14.65 -53.49 -58.45
N GLN A 39 -15.91 -53.80 -58.09
CA GLN A 39 -16.58 -53.22 -56.93
C GLN A 39 -15.83 -53.53 -55.63
N MET A 40 -15.48 -54.79 -55.38
CA MET A 40 -14.74 -55.21 -54.20
C MET A 40 -13.37 -54.50 -54.10
N LYS A 41 -12.68 -54.30 -55.22
CA LYS A 41 -11.42 -53.56 -55.26
C LYS A 41 -11.60 -52.09 -54.91
N ARG A 42 -12.66 -51.45 -55.42
CA ARG A 42 -13.03 -50.06 -55.06
C ARG A 42 -13.33 -49.95 -53.57
N GLU A 43 -14.21 -50.80 -53.05
CA GLU A 43 -14.59 -50.83 -51.63
C GLU A 43 -13.38 -51.06 -50.72
N LYS A 44 -12.48 -51.98 -51.09
CA LYS A 44 -11.23 -52.21 -50.36
C LYS A 44 -10.36 -50.95 -50.31
N SER A 45 -10.22 -50.26 -51.43
CA SER A 45 -9.45 -48.99 -51.49
C SER A 45 -10.08 -47.91 -50.61
N ASP A 46 -11.40 -47.76 -50.66
CA ASP A 46 -12.13 -46.80 -49.84
C ASP A 46 -12.03 -47.12 -48.35
N LEU A 47 -12.09 -48.41 -48.00
CA LEU A 47 -11.97 -48.85 -46.61
C LEU A 47 -10.55 -48.61 -46.07
N ILE A 48 -9.51 -48.90 -46.87
CA ILE A 48 -8.12 -48.59 -46.51
C ILE A 48 -7.95 -47.08 -46.28
N ARG A 49 -8.50 -46.26 -47.18
CA ARG A 49 -8.46 -44.79 -47.03
C ARG A 49 -9.16 -44.31 -45.77
N LYS A 50 -10.35 -44.84 -45.46
CA LYS A 50 -11.06 -44.54 -44.21
C LYS A 50 -10.27 -44.97 -42.99
N MET A 51 -9.62 -46.14 -43.04
CA MET A 51 -8.80 -46.64 -41.94
C MET A 51 -7.61 -45.70 -41.67
N ASP A 52 -6.94 -45.23 -42.72
CA ASP A 52 -5.85 -44.27 -42.62
C ASP A 52 -6.31 -42.93 -42.01
N ILE A 53 -7.44 -42.38 -42.49
CA ILE A 53 -8.01 -41.15 -41.93
C ILE A 53 -8.35 -41.32 -40.44
N LEU A 54 -8.95 -42.45 -40.07
CA LEU A 54 -9.30 -42.72 -38.68
C LEU A 54 -8.06 -42.90 -37.80
N ALA A 55 -7.02 -43.59 -38.29
CA ALA A 55 -5.76 -43.75 -37.58
C ALA A 55 -5.10 -42.39 -37.30
N ASN A 56 -4.97 -41.54 -38.32
CA ASN A 56 -4.43 -40.18 -38.20
C ASN A 56 -5.26 -39.34 -37.21
N ARG A 57 -6.58 -39.48 -37.22
CA ARG A 57 -7.47 -38.73 -36.32
C ARG A 57 -7.34 -39.21 -34.86
N ILE A 58 -7.15 -40.51 -34.63
CA ILE A 58 -6.88 -41.04 -33.30
C ILE A 58 -5.56 -40.51 -32.77
N GLU A 59 -4.51 -40.49 -33.59
CA GLU A 59 -3.21 -39.96 -33.20
C GLU A 59 -3.31 -38.47 -32.85
N LYS A 60 -4.00 -37.68 -33.67
CA LYS A 60 -4.26 -36.27 -33.36
C LYS A 60 -5.02 -36.10 -32.04
N TYR A 61 -6.07 -36.87 -31.79
CA TYR A 61 -6.82 -36.76 -30.54
C TYR A 61 -6.00 -37.15 -29.31
N ARG A 62 -5.08 -38.11 -29.43
CA ARG A 62 -4.14 -38.45 -28.36
C ARG A 62 -3.17 -37.29 -28.07
N ALA A 63 -2.64 -36.65 -29.11
CA ALA A 63 -1.78 -35.48 -28.95
C ALA A 63 -2.56 -34.29 -28.33
N ASP A 64 -3.78 -34.04 -28.79
CA ASP A 64 -4.65 -32.99 -28.23
C ASP A 64 -4.99 -33.28 -26.76
N GLU A 65 -5.26 -34.54 -26.40
CA GLU A 65 -5.50 -34.96 -25.01
C GLU A 65 -4.29 -34.71 -24.12
N GLU A 66 -3.08 -35.01 -24.60
CA GLU A 66 -1.83 -34.73 -23.88
C GLU A 66 -1.64 -33.23 -23.66
N ILE A 67 -1.89 -32.40 -24.66
CA ILE A 67 -1.81 -30.94 -24.55
C ILE A 67 -2.80 -30.43 -23.50
N VAL A 68 -4.06 -30.88 -23.55
CA VAL A 68 -5.08 -30.49 -22.58
C VAL A 68 -4.71 -30.94 -21.16
N ARG A 69 -4.19 -32.17 -21.01
CA ARG A 69 -3.72 -32.68 -19.73
C ARG A 69 -2.57 -31.85 -19.17
N ASN A 70 -1.60 -31.53 -20.00
CA ASN A 70 -0.45 -30.70 -19.61
C ASN A 70 -0.89 -29.28 -19.25
N ALA A 71 -1.80 -28.68 -20.03
CA ALA A 71 -2.38 -27.37 -19.75
C ALA A 71 -3.14 -27.35 -18.42
N LEU A 72 -3.88 -28.42 -18.10
CA LEU A 72 -4.59 -28.56 -16.83
C LEU A 72 -3.61 -28.61 -15.65
N ILE A 73 -2.55 -29.42 -15.75
CA ILE A 73 -1.53 -29.55 -14.71
C ILE A 73 -0.79 -28.21 -14.53
N SER A 74 -0.43 -27.53 -15.61
CA SER A 74 0.23 -26.22 -15.52
C SER A 74 -0.70 -25.17 -14.91
N SER A 75 -1.99 -25.18 -15.28
CA SER A 75 -2.99 -24.26 -14.72
C SER A 75 -3.17 -24.49 -13.23
N GLN A 76 -3.26 -25.75 -12.79
CA GLN A 76 -3.33 -26.10 -11.37
C GLN A 76 -2.08 -25.63 -10.63
N ARG A 77 -0.88 -25.88 -11.17
CA ARG A 77 0.38 -25.43 -10.56
C ARG A 77 0.43 -23.91 -10.41
N ILE A 78 0.05 -23.17 -11.46
CA ILE A 78 -0.02 -21.71 -11.43
C ILE A 78 -1.06 -21.24 -10.39
N SER A 79 -2.20 -21.94 -10.29
CA SER A 79 -3.23 -21.62 -9.30
C SER A 79 -2.71 -21.81 -7.87
N ASP A 80 -2.05 -22.93 -7.59
CA ASP A 80 -1.45 -23.24 -6.29
C ASP A 80 -0.34 -22.24 -5.93
N GLU A 81 0.52 -21.90 -6.91
CA GLU A 81 1.57 -20.89 -6.76
C GLU A 81 0.98 -19.49 -6.49
N THR A 82 -0.07 -19.10 -7.22
CA THR A 82 -0.77 -17.84 -6.99
C THR A 82 -1.40 -17.76 -5.60
N ILE A 83 -2.01 -18.85 -5.13
CA ILE A 83 -2.59 -18.93 -3.78
C ILE A 83 -1.49 -18.81 -2.73
N LYS A 84 -0.37 -19.52 -2.93
CA LYS A 84 0.78 -19.46 -2.03
C LYS A 84 1.35 -18.04 -1.95
N ASP A 85 1.61 -17.41 -3.10
CA ASP A 85 2.13 -16.04 -3.17
C ASP A 85 1.17 -15.03 -2.52
N ALA A 86 -0.13 -15.18 -2.73
CA ALA A 86 -1.14 -14.33 -2.10
C ALA A 86 -1.13 -14.50 -0.56
N ASN A 87 -1.02 -15.74 -0.06
CA ASN A 87 -0.94 -16.02 1.36
C ASN A 87 0.34 -15.46 1.99
N GLU A 88 1.50 -15.63 1.33
CA GLU A 88 2.77 -15.07 1.79
C GLU A 88 2.73 -13.54 1.85
N LYS A 89 2.17 -12.88 0.83
CA LYS A 89 1.96 -11.43 0.83
C LYS A 89 1.01 -10.98 1.93
N ALA A 90 -0.10 -11.70 2.13
CA ALA A 90 -1.05 -11.40 3.19
C ALA A 90 -0.41 -11.54 4.58
N GLU A 91 0.33 -12.61 4.82
CA GLU A 91 1.07 -12.83 6.06
C GLU A 91 2.13 -11.74 6.29
N GLY A 92 2.83 -11.31 5.22
CA GLY A 92 3.76 -10.19 5.27
C GLY A 92 3.09 -8.87 5.67
N ILE A 93 1.93 -8.56 5.08
CA ILE A 93 1.15 -7.36 5.42
C ILE A 93 0.68 -7.41 6.88
N ILE A 94 0.18 -8.56 7.34
CA ILE A 94 -0.27 -8.73 8.73
C ILE A 94 0.91 -8.52 9.69
N LYS A 95 2.06 -9.15 9.44
CA LYS A 95 3.25 -8.99 10.29
C LYS A 95 3.76 -7.55 10.33
N ASP A 96 3.80 -6.87 9.20
CA ASP A 96 4.21 -5.45 9.14
C ASP A 96 3.21 -4.55 9.86
N ALA A 97 1.90 -4.78 9.68
CA ALA A 97 0.86 -4.05 10.39
C ALA A 97 0.93 -4.28 11.92
N GLU A 98 1.15 -5.52 12.36
CA GLU A 98 1.35 -5.87 13.77
C GLU A 98 2.59 -5.19 14.34
N ALA A 99 3.72 -5.22 13.63
CA ALA A 99 4.95 -4.56 14.06
C ALA A 99 4.77 -3.04 14.19
N ARG A 100 4.13 -2.40 13.20
CA ARG A 100 3.82 -0.96 13.25
C ARG A 100 2.87 -0.62 14.38
N ALA A 101 1.83 -1.44 14.61
CA ALA A 101 0.90 -1.24 15.71
C ALA A 101 1.62 -1.36 17.07
N GLN A 102 2.50 -2.35 17.24
CA GLN A 102 3.30 -2.51 18.46
C GLN A 102 4.23 -1.31 18.70
N LEU A 103 4.89 -0.82 17.65
CA LEU A 103 5.72 0.39 17.73
C LEU A 103 4.90 1.61 18.12
N MET A 104 3.74 1.82 17.50
CA MET A 104 2.84 2.93 17.82
C MET A 104 2.38 2.90 19.28
N VAL A 105 2.02 1.72 19.80
CA VAL A 105 1.64 1.54 21.21
C VAL A 105 2.83 1.83 22.13
N MET A 106 4.03 1.35 21.78
CA MET A 106 5.23 1.61 22.57
C MET A 106 5.56 3.12 22.62
N ASP A 107 5.50 3.81 21.48
CA ASP A 107 5.77 5.25 21.38
C ASP A 107 4.71 6.06 22.15
N ALA A 108 3.43 5.70 22.04
CA ALA A 108 2.36 6.32 22.80
C ALA A 108 2.57 6.13 24.32
N ASN A 109 2.91 4.93 24.76
CA ASN A 109 3.22 4.66 26.18
C ASN A 109 4.41 5.48 26.66
N LYS A 110 5.47 5.59 25.84
CA LYS A 110 6.64 6.42 26.16
C LYS A 110 6.27 7.90 26.29
N ALA A 111 5.43 8.41 25.40
CA ALA A 111 4.94 9.79 25.45
C ALA A 111 4.08 10.04 26.70
N VAL A 112 3.21 9.09 27.07
CA VAL A 112 2.39 9.17 28.29
C VAL A 112 3.28 9.20 29.54
N LEU A 113 4.31 8.36 29.60
CA LEU A 113 5.26 8.36 30.72
C LEU A 113 6.01 9.68 30.81
N ALA A 114 6.52 10.20 29.69
CA ALA A 114 7.21 11.50 29.67
C ALA A 114 6.30 12.64 30.15
N LYS A 115 5.03 12.66 29.70
CA LYS A 115 4.05 13.66 30.15
C LYS A 115 3.68 13.52 31.62
N LYS A 116 3.63 12.30 32.14
CA LYS A 116 3.42 12.06 33.57
C LYS A 116 4.59 12.59 34.39
N ASP A 117 5.83 12.38 33.94
CA ASP A 117 7.02 12.90 34.62
C ASP A 117 7.07 14.44 34.58
N GLU A 118 6.71 15.06 33.46
CA GLU A 118 6.55 16.51 33.35
C GLU A 118 5.47 17.04 34.30
N MET A 119 4.32 16.38 34.38
CA MET A 119 3.23 16.75 35.29
C MET A 119 3.67 16.68 36.76
N LEU A 120 4.39 15.64 37.15
CA LEU A 120 4.89 15.48 38.52
C LEU A 120 5.92 16.57 38.88
N LYS A 121 6.78 16.97 37.94
CA LYS A 121 7.70 18.10 38.14
C LYS A 121 6.92 19.41 38.33
N LEU A 122 5.95 19.68 37.47
CA LEU A 122 5.13 20.89 37.56
C LEU A 122 4.33 20.96 38.88
N GLU A 123 3.79 19.83 39.35
CA GLU A 123 3.09 19.76 40.64
C GLU A 123 4.02 20.09 41.80
N LYS A 124 5.26 19.56 41.77
CA LYS A 124 6.29 19.89 42.76
C LYS A 124 6.66 21.37 42.70
N ASP A 125 6.93 21.91 41.52
CA ASP A 125 7.30 23.32 41.35
C ASP A 125 6.17 24.26 41.83
N ALA A 126 4.91 23.88 41.60
CA ALA A 126 3.75 24.63 42.11
C ALA A 126 3.65 24.59 43.65
N ALA A 127 3.95 23.44 44.27
CA ALA A 127 4.02 23.32 45.73
C ALA A 127 5.16 24.16 46.31
N ASP A 128 6.34 24.10 45.70
CA ASP A 128 7.52 24.88 46.11
C ASP A 128 7.25 26.39 45.97
N LEU A 129 6.59 26.84 44.89
CA LEU A 129 6.17 28.23 44.71
C LEU A 129 5.20 28.68 45.80
N ARG A 130 4.19 27.85 46.11
CA ARG A 130 3.22 28.14 47.16
C ARG A 130 3.93 28.37 48.50
N ASP A 131 4.86 27.49 48.85
CA ASP A 131 5.60 27.58 50.11
C ASP A 131 6.51 28.82 50.14
N ALA A 132 7.16 29.15 49.01
CA ALA A 132 7.97 30.36 48.87
C ALA A 132 7.15 31.64 49.04
N VAL A 133 5.96 31.71 48.44
CA VAL A 133 5.04 32.85 48.57
C VAL A 133 4.55 32.98 50.02
N LEU A 134 4.18 31.88 50.66
CA LEU A 134 3.79 31.89 52.08
C LEU A 134 4.93 32.35 52.99
N ALA A 135 6.16 31.93 52.72
CA ALA A 135 7.34 32.38 53.46
C ALA A 135 7.59 33.89 53.28
N MET A 136 7.46 34.40 52.06
CA MET A 136 7.57 35.84 51.77
C MET A 136 6.51 36.65 52.52
N TYR A 137 5.24 36.21 52.52
CA TYR A 137 4.19 36.89 53.28
C TYR A 137 4.46 36.89 54.78
N LYS A 138 4.91 35.77 55.35
CA LYS A 138 5.29 35.73 56.78
C LYS A 138 6.39 36.72 57.10
N LYS A 139 7.43 36.79 56.28
CA LYS A 139 8.53 37.76 56.43
C LYS A 139 8.03 39.21 56.34
N HIS A 140 7.14 39.51 55.40
CA HIS A 140 6.56 40.86 55.30
C HIS A 140 5.69 41.21 56.51
N ILE A 141 4.92 40.27 57.04
CA ILE A 141 4.13 40.47 58.27
C ILE A 141 5.05 40.74 59.46
N GLU A 142 6.14 39.98 59.60
CA GLU A 142 7.14 40.17 60.65
C GLU A 142 7.75 41.58 60.60
N VAL A 143 8.24 42.00 59.43
CA VAL A 143 8.78 43.36 59.24
C VAL A 143 7.75 44.44 59.55
N ILE A 144 6.48 44.27 59.14
CA ILE A 144 5.41 45.23 59.45
C ILE A 144 5.12 45.28 60.95
N SER A 145 5.18 44.14 61.64
CA SER A 145 4.98 44.08 63.09
C SER A 145 6.13 44.69 63.90
N GLU A 146 7.32 44.79 63.31
CA GLU A 146 8.49 45.47 63.88
C GLU A 146 8.50 46.97 63.61
N LEU A 147 7.62 47.49 62.74
CA LEU A 147 7.51 48.92 62.52
C LEU A 147 7.00 49.60 63.80
N PRO A 148 7.66 50.68 64.26
CA PRO A 148 7.25 51.41 65.45
C PRO A 148 5.80 51.87 65.30
N THR A 149 5.00 51.61 66.33
CA THR A 149 3.63 52.11 66.37
C THR A 149 3.63 53.64 66.43
N GLN A 150 2.51 54.28 66.08
CA GLN A 150 2.40 55.75 66.21
C GLN A 150 2.79 56.26 67.60
N GLN A 151 2.55 55.46 68.64
CA GLN A 151 2.96 55.75 70.02
C GLN A 151 4.49 55.72 70.20
N ASP A 152 5.20 54.78 69.58
CA ASP A 152 6.66 54.69 69.63
C ASP A 152 7.33 55.85 68.86
N VAL A 153 6.71 56.27 67.75
CA VAL A 153 7.17 57.43 66.96
C VAL A 153 6.94 58.74 67.72
N GLU A 154 5.82 58.87 68.44
CA GLU A 154 5.52 60.01 69.30
C GLU A 154 6.51 60.13 70.48
N GLU A 155 6.85 59.02 71.16
CA GLU A 155 7.88 59.00 72.22
C GLU A 155 9.29 59.36 71.69
N LEU A 156 9.63 58.92 70.47
CA LEU A 156 10.89 59.28 69.82
C LEU A 156 10.93 60.76 69.41
N ASN A 157 9.79 61.32 68.99
CA ASN A 157 9.67 62.73 68.64
C ASN A 157 9.78 63.61 69.89
N GLU A 158 9.15 63.22 71.01
CA GLU A 158 9.25 63.92 72.30
C GLU A 158 10.69 63.94 72.83
N LYS A 159 11.46 62.86 72.66
CA LYS A 159 12.91 62.81 72.96
C LYS A 159 13.76 63.66 72.01
N LEU A 160 13.33 63.90 70.78
CA LEU A 160 14.03 64.79 69.84
C LEU A 160 13.80 66.26 70.17
N TYR A 161 12.59 66.64 70.61
CA TYR A 161 12.25 68.03 70.94
C TYR A 161 12.81 68.52 72.30
N ASP A 162 13.27 67.62 73.17
CA ASP A 162 13.91 68.00 74.45
C ASP A 162 15.42 68.30 74.32
N SER A 163 16.00 68.24 73.11
CA SER A 163 17.46 68.30 72.92
C SER A 163 18.00 69.42 72.03
N LYS A 164 17.19 70.38 71.55
CA LYS A 164 17.72 71.59 70.89
C LYS A 164 16.83 72.82 71.09
N GLU A 165 17.21 73.64 72.06
CA GLU A 165 17.01 75.10 72.01
C GLU A 165 18.34 75.79 71.66
N GLU A 166 18.21 76.78 70.76
CA GLU A 166 19.17 77.80 70.29
C GLU A 166 20.27 77.33 69.29
N GLU A 167 20.53 77.95 68.12
CA GLU A 167 20.25 79.31 67.63
C GLU A 167 20.37 79.38 66.08
N THR A 168 19.73 80.39 65.48
CA THR A 168 19.62 80.79 64.05
C THR A 168 20.96 81.30 63.44
N ALA A 169 21.28 81.31 62.13
CA ALA A 169 20.68 81.99 60.96
C ALA A 169 21.55 81.72 59.67
N PRO A 170 21.39 82.42 58.51
CA PRO A 170 20.79 81.91 57.25
C PRO A 170 21.74 81.80 56.03
N VAL A 171 21.46 80.91 55.08
CA VAL A 171 21.98 80.97 53.67
C VAL A 171 20.92 80.29 52.77
N GLU A 172 20.06 81.05 52.09
CA GLU A 172 20.17 81.62 50.74
C GLU A 172 19.65 80.66 49.64
N GLN A 173 18.65 81.12 48.89
CA GLN A 173 17.97 80.42 47.82
C GLN A 173 18.83 80.47 46.54
N GLU A 174 19.03 79.34 45.89
CA GLU A 174 19.21 79.30 44.43
C GLU A 174 18.29 78.22 43.84
N ALA A 175 17.33 78.69 43.05
CA ALA A 175 16.60 77.91 42.08
C ALA A 175 17.31 78.08 40.72
N GLU A 176 17.57 76.99 40.00
CA GLU A 176 17.43 76.86 38.54
C GLU A 176 17.93 75.47 38.10
N THR A 177 17.03 74.62 37.59
CA THR A 177 16.82 74.24 36.17
C THR A 177 17.82 73.23 35.62
N ALA A 178 17.27 72.12 35.12
CA ALA A 178 17.75 71.26 34.02
C ALA A 178 16.95 69.94 34.09
N SER A 179 15.82 69.87 33.39
CA SER A 179 15.71 69.34 32.02
C SER A 179 15.41 67.84 32.03
N GLU A 180 14.11 67.56 31.92
CA GLU A 180 13.51 66.62 30.98
C GLU A 180 14.50 66.09 29.92
N GLU A 181 14.83 64.79 30.00
CA GLU A 181 15.24 64.04 28.81
C GLU A 181 14.91 62.55 28.92
N LEU A 182 13.86 62.22 28.16
CA LEU A 182 13.64 61.02 27.36
C LEU A 182 13.72 59.63 27.99
N LEU A 183 12.54 58.99 27.95
CA LEU A 183 12.35 57.61 27.51
C LEU A 183 13.47 57.14 26.58
N THR A 184 14.23 56.14 27.03
CA THR A 184 15.03 55.30 26.14
C THR A 184 14.23 54.04 25.84
N ASP A 185 13.64 54.07 24.64
CA ASP A 185 13.39 52.95 23.73
C ASP A 185 13.38 51.54 24.34
N VAL A 186 12.19 51.09 24.73
CA VAL A 186 11.84 49.68 24.61
C VAL A 186 11.63 49.43 23.11
N GLN A 187 12.65 48.92 22.41
CA GLN A 187 12.42 48.31 21.10
C GLN A 187 11.58 47.04 21.30
N PRO A 188 10.41 46.91 20.65
CA PRO A 188 9.82 45.60 20.47
C PRO A 188 10.69 44.84 19.47
N SER A 189 11.35 43.78 19.93
CA SER A 189 11.96 42.80 19.04
C SER A 189 10.85 42.16 18.21
N GLU A 190 10.81 42.49 16.92
CA GLU A 190 10.10 41.71 15.90
C GLU A 190 10.67 40.29 15.91
N VAL A 191 9.85 39.33 16.37
CA VAL A 191 10.11 37.92 16.09
C VAL A 191 9.57 37.68 14.68
N GLU A 192 10.48 37.48 13.74
CA GLU A 192 10.19 36.97 12.40
C GLU A 192 9.38 35.67 12.52
N PHE A 193 8.11 35.75 12.13
CA PHE A 193 7.30 34.57 11.85
C PHE A 193 7.51 34.25 10.36
N GLU A 194 8.38 33.28 10.04
CA GLU A 194 8.36 32.63 8.74
C GLU A 194 7.08 31.80 8.62
N GLY A 195 5.99 32.47 8.24
CA GLY A 195 4.77 31.85 7.78
C GLY A 195 4.84 31.68 6.27
N GLU A 196 5.08 30.44 5.83
CA GLU A 196 4.99 29.99 4.45
C GLU A 196 3.62 30.37 3.86
N VAL A 197 3.62 31.29 2.89
CA VAL A 197 2.44 31.70 2.14
C VAL A 197 2.14 30.64 1.10
N ILE A 198 1.09 29.84 1.34
CA ILE A 198 0.46 29.03 0.30
C ILE A 198 -0.60 29.91 -0.37
N THR A 199 -0.27 30.50 -1.52
CA THR A 199 -1.27 31.13 -2.41
C THR A 199 -1.55 30.22 -3.60
N GLU A 200 -2.84 29.97 -3.78
CA GLU A 200 -3.49 29.22 -4.86
C GLU A 200 -3.03 29.66 -6.26
N ALA A 201 -2.88 28.68 -7.17
CA ALA A 201 -2.99 28.92 -8.60
C ALA A 201 -3.85 27.82 -9.22
N SER A 202 -5.00 28.27 -9.70
CA SER A 202 -5.95 27.60 -10.59
C SER A 202 -5.27 26.82 -11.72
N GLU A 203 -5.57 25.52 -11.83
CA GLU A 203 -5.37 24.79 -13.08
C GLU A 203 -6.54 25.10 -14.02
N ASN A 204 -6.20 25.85 -15.05
CA ASN A 204 -7.02 26.13 -16.21
C ASN A 204 -6.83 25.01 -17.24
N GLU A 205 -7.91 24.74 -17.96
CA GLU A 205 -8.07 23.75 -19.02
C GLU A 205 -6.92 23.77 -20.06
N MET A 206 -6.42 22.58 -20.44
CA MET A 206 -5.92 22.35 -21.80
C MET A 206 -6.24 20.93 -22.25
N GLU A 207 -7.23 20.84 -23.14
CA GLU A 207 -7.40 19.75 -24.09
C GLU A 207 -6.15 19.60 -24.98
N GLY A 208 -5.87 18.36 -25.42
CA GLY A 208 -5.32 18.11 -26.75
C GLY A 208 -4.09 17.20 -26.85
N ASN A 209 -4.34 15.91 -27.11
CA ASN A 209 -3.61 14.97 -28.00
C ASN A 209 -2.07 14.81 -27.85
N ASN A 210 -1.47 13.62 -27.85
CA ASN A 210 -1.69 12.48 -28.74
C ASN A 210 -0.76 11.29 -28.35
N GLU A 211 -1.01 10.13 -28.96
CA GLU A 211 -0.12 8.96 -29.17
C GLU A 211 -0.07 7.86 -28.09
N VAL A 212 -0.99 6.90 -28.24
CA VAL A 212 -0.77 5.49 -27.90
C VAL A 212 -0.26 4.77 -29.15
N GLN A 213 0.94 4.20 -29.05
CA GLN A 213 1.47 3.15 -29.93
C GLN A 213 1.34 1.79 -29.22
N GLU A 214 1.13 0.77 -30.05
CA GLU A 214 1.01 -0.69 -29.80
C GLU A 214 -0.36 -1.24 -29.37
#